data_AF-A0A662VNA0-F1
#
_entry.id   AF-A0A662VNA0-F1
#
_cell.length_a   1.000
_cell.length_b   1.000
_cell.length_c   1.000
_cell.angle_alpha   90.00
_cell.angle_beta   90.00
_cell.angle_gamma   90.00
#
_symmetry.space_group_name_H-M   'P 1'
#
loop_
_entity.id
_entity.type
_entity.pdbx_description
1 polymer ?
#
loop_
_entity_poly.entity_id
_entity_poly.type
_entity_poly.pdbx_seq_one_letter_code
_entity_poly.pdbx_strand_id
1 'polypeptide(L)' 'MSYFLGSKIEWYDKHPNSVTPDEFQYLVENFVGRLSEYDEIWFYHNPGRFHPLYKRLVEEARKRGLEVILFSHISEIR' A
#
# COMPACT_ATOMS: atom_id res chain seq x y z
N MET A 1 5.38 -21.00 3.39
CA MET A 1 4.52 -19.92 2.89
C MET A 1 3.12 -20.15 3.45
N SER A 2 2.81 -19.57 4.62
CA SER A 2 1.52 -19.83 5.28
C SER A 2 0.52 -18.76 4.87
N TYR A 3 -0.41 -19.12 3.99
CA TYR A 3 -1.61 -18.32 3.73
C TYR A 3 -2.55 -18.49 4.95
N PHE A 4 -2.94 -17.39 5.58
CA PHE A 4 -3.89 -17.41 6.70
C PHE A 4 -5.31 -17.64 6.14
N LEU A 5 -5.74 -18.91 6.12
CA LEU A 5 -7.09 -19.34 5.77
C LEU A 5 -8.09 -18.85 6.83
N GLY A 6 -8.83 -17.78 6.53
CA GLY A 6 -9.99 -17.37 7.35
C GLY A 6 -10.34 -15.90 7.30
N SER A 7 -9.38 -15.01 7.02
CA SER A 7 -9.69 -13.61 6.79
C SER A 7 -10.25 -13.50 5.38
N LYS A 8 -11.56 -13.36 5.21
CA LYS A 8 -12.11 -12.79 3.98
C LYS A 8 -11.53 -11.39 3.92
N ILE A 9 -10.43 -11.19 3.18
CA ILE A 9 -9.73 -9.92 3.22
C ILE A 9 -10.61 -8.93 2.45
N GLU A 10 -11.51 -8.25 3.17
CA GLU A 10 -12.53 -7.34 2.63
C GLU A 10 -11.96 -6.32 1.64
N TRP A 11 -10.68 -5.99 1.79
CA TRP A 11 -9.92 -5.10 0.92
C TRP A 11 -9.64 -5.64 -0.49
N TYR A 12 -9.61 -6.96 -0.74
CA TYR A 12 -9.30 -7.51 -2.07
C TYR A 12 -10.45 -7.33 -3.06
N ASP A 13 -11.70 -7.48 -2.58
CA ASP A 13 -12.90 -7.34 -3.42
C ASP A 13 -13.42 -5.89 -3.43
N LYS A 14 -12.86 -5.00 -2.61
CA LYS A 14 -13.30 -3.62 -2.51
C LYS A 14 -12.67 -2.74 -3.59
N HIS A 15 -13.51 -2.10 -4.40
CA HIS A 15 -13.05 -1.19 -5.44
C HIS A 15 -12.43 0.08 -4.83
N PRO A 16 -11.25 0.56 -5.27
CA PRO A 16 -10.59 1.74 -4.70
C PRO A 16 -11.46 3.02 -4.64
N ASN A 17 -12.34 3.23 -5.63
CA ASN A 17 -13.30 4.35 -5.63
C ASN A 17 -14.40 4.25 -4.55
N SER A 18 -14.59 3.10 -3.91
CA SER A 18 -15.59 2.90 -2.85
C SER A 18 -15.01 3.09 -1.45
N VAL A 19 -13.73 3.40 -1.34
CA VAL A 19 -13.04 3.61 -0.06
C VAL A 19 -13.45 4.97 0.50
N THR A 20 -14.04 4.96 1.69
CA THR A 20 -14.44 6.19 2.38
C THR A 20 -13.22 6.89 3.01
N PRO A 21 -13.35 8.17 3.44
CA PRO A 21 -12.27 8.86 4.15
C PRO A 21 -11.78 8.11 5.40
N ASP A 22 -12.70 7.60 6.22
CA ASP A 22 -12.36 6.89 7.47
C ASP A 22 -11.63 5.57 7.20
N GLU A 23 -12.09 4.83 6.19
CA GLU A 23 -11.45 3.60 5.73
C GLU A 23 -10.06 3.87 5.17
N PHE A 24 -9.90 4.98 4.44
CA PHE A 24 -8.58 5.38 3.96
C PHE A 24 -7.66 5.76 5.12
N GLN A 25 -8.15 6.47 6.14
CA GLN A 25 -7.35 6.79 7.31
C GLN A 25 -6.90 5.51 8.02
N TYR A 26 -7.82 4.56 8.22
CA TYR A 26 -7.48 3.24 8.76
C TYR A 26 -6.42 2.52 7.92
N LEU A 27 -6.54 2.57 6.59
CA LEU A 27 -5.56 2.00 5.66
C LEU A 27 -4.18 2.64 5.83
N VAL A 28 -4.10 3.96 5.96
CA VAL A 28 -2.84 4.69 6.20
C VAL A 28 -2.22 4.28 7.53
N GLU A 29 -2.99 4.27 8.63
CA GLU A 29 -2.49 3.87 9.94
C GLU A 29 -1.98 2.43 9.94
N ASN A 30 -2.73 1.51 9.30
CA ASN A 30 -2.31 0.11 9.19
C ASN A 30 -1.04 -0.05 8.35
N PHE A 31 -0.96 0.63 7.20
CA PHE A 31 0.20 0.57 6.32
C PHE A 31 1.46 1.09 7.03
N VAL A 32 1.36 2.26 7.67
CA VAL A 32 2.48 2.90 8.36
C VAL A 32 2.91 2.07 9.57
N GLY A 33 1.97 1.70 10.45
CA GLY A 33 2.30 0.97 11.67
C GLY A 33 2.87 -0.41 11.43
N ARG A 34 2.51 -1.08 10.32
CA ARG A 34 3.06 -2.39 9.98
C ARG A 34 4.41 -2.34 9.29
N LEU A 35 4.73 -1.23 8.61
CA LEU A 35 5.91 -1.13 7.75
C LEU A 35 6.99 -0.19 8.31
N SER A 36 6.73 0.49 9.43
CA SER A 36 7.68 1.40 10.06
C SER A 36 8.95 0.72 10.59
N GLU A 37 8.95 -0.60 10.74
CA GLU A 37 10.11 -1.37 11.21
C GLU A 37 11.13 -1.66 10.09
N TYR A 38 10.80 -1.37 8.84
CA TYR A 38 11.67 -1.62 7.68
C TYR A 38 12.35 -0.34 7.24
N ASP A 39 13.64 -0.45 6.88
CA ASP A 39 14.43 0.68 6.39
C ASP A 39 13.92 1.19 5.02
N GLU A 40 13.47 0.27 4.16
CA GLU A 40 12.94 0.58 2.82
C GLU A 40 11.71 -0.28 2.50
N ILE A 41 10.75 0.31 1.78
CA ILE A 41 9.52 -0.35 1.34
C ILE A 41 9.43 -0.28 -0.18
N TRP A 42 9.61 -1.40 -0.84
CA TRP A 42 9.46 -1.51 -2.29
C TRP A 42 7.99 -1.78 -2.65
N PHE A 43 7.32 -0.77 -3.21
CA PHE A 43 5.90 -0.81 -3.54
C PHE A 43 5.71 -0.93 -5.05
N TYR A 44 5.23 -2.10 -5.48
CA TYR A 44 4.94 -2.35 -6.89
C TYR A 44 3.74 -1.53 -7.37
N HIS A 45 3.85 -0.96 -8.56
CA HIS A 45 2.69 -0.45 -9.29
C HIS A 45 2.76 -0.77 -10.78
N ASN A 46 1.60 -0.95 -11.40
CA ASN A 46 1.48 -0.93 -12.85
C ASN A 46 1.28 0.52 -13.32
N PRO A 47 2.20 1.14 -14.08
CA PRO A 47 2.09 2.54 -14.49
C PRO A 47 0.81 2.86 -15.26
N GLY A 48 0.28 1.90 -16.04
CA GLY A 48 -0.96 2.08 -16.80
C GLY A 48 -2.24 1.90 -15.98
N ARG A 49 -2.14 1.43 -14.73
CA ARG A 49 -3.30 1.15 -13.86
C ARG A 49 -3.09 1.62 -12.42
N PHE A 50 -2.19 2.56 -12.18
CA PHE A 50 -1.87 2.98 -10.83
C PHE A 50 -2.95 3.93 -10.28
N HIS A 51 -3.83 3.38 -9.45
CA HIS A 51 -5.00 4.10 -8.96
C HIS A 51 -4.61 5.28 -8.05
N PRO A 52 -5.27 6.47 -8.16
CA PRO A 52 -4.97 7.64 -7.32
C PRO A 52 -5.02 7.38 -5.81
N LEU A 53 -5.89 6.48 -5.36
CA LEU A 53 -5.97 6.05 -3.95
C LEU A 53 -4.61 5.55 -3.43
N TYR A 54 -3.94 4.68 -4.18
CA TYR A 54 -2.65 4.11 -3.78
C TYR A 54 -1.52 5.14 -3.89
N LYS A 55 -1.58 6.03 -4.89
CA LYS A 55 -0.66 7.17 -4.96
C LYS A 55 -0.77 8.04 -3.70
N ARG A 56 -1.99 8.37 -3.27
CA ARG A 56 -2.24 9.13 -2.03
C ARG A 56 -1.76 8.39 -0.79
N LEU A 57 -1.96 7.07 -0.71
CA LEU A 57 -1.43 6.24 0.39
C LEU A 57 0.10 6.35 0.50
N VAL A 58 0.81 6.22 -0.61
CA VAL A 58 2.27 6.32 -0.66
C VAL A 58 2.74 7.73 -0.26
N GLU A 59 2.06 8.77 -0.73
CA GLU A 59 2.35 10.15 -0.35
C GLU A 59 2.18 10.38 1.17
N GLU A 60 1.10 9.87 1.77
CA GLU A 60 0.88 9.96 3.22
C GLU A 60 1.91 9.16 4.03
N ALA A 61 2.28 7.97 3.56
CA ALA A 61 3.32 7.16 4.20
C ALA A 61 4.68 7.88 4.18
N ARG A 62 5.07 8.44 3.03
CA ARG A 62 6.31 9.23 2.89
C ARG A 62 6.32 10.47 3.78
N LYS A 63 5.19 11.18 3.90
CA LYS A 63 5.05 12.33 4.83
C LYS A 63 5.28 11.93 6.29
N ARG A 64 5.06 10.66 6.64
CA ARG A 64 5.28 10.10 7.98
C ARG A 64 6.68 9.48 8.16
N GLY A 65 7.57 9.67 7.20
CA GLY A 65 8.97 9.28 7.28
C GLY A 65 9.29 7.88 6.77
N LEU A 66 8.34 7.19 6.13
CA LEU A 66 8.62 5.89 5.50
C LEU A 66 9.31 6.10 4.15
N GLU A 67 10.41 5.37 3.93
CA GLU A 67 11.09 5.33 2.63
C GLU A 67 10.38 4.34 1.69
N VAL A 68 9.34 4.82 1.01
CA VAL A 68 8.58 4.03 0.04
C VAL A 68 9.13 4.25 -1.36
N ILE A 69 9.67 3.22 -1.98
CA ILE A 69 10.21 3.22 -3.34
C ILE A 69 9.16 2.60 -4.27
N LEU A 70 8.68 3.36 -5.25
CA LEU A 70 7.79 2.84 -6.28
C LEU A 70 8.61 2.13 -7.36
N PHE A 71 8.21 0.92 -7.73
CA PHE A 71 8.82 0.20 -8.85
C PHE A 71 7.74 -0.44 -9.73
N SER A 72 8.08 -0.69 -10.99
CA SER A 72 7.16 -1.22 -12.01
C SER A 72 7.69 -2.43 -12.77
N HIS A 73 9.00 -2.63 -12.74
CA HIS A 73 9.71 -3.74 -13.35
C HIS A 73 10.66 -4.37 -12.34
N ILE A 74 10.78 -5.70 -12.40
CA ILE A 74 11.63 -6.45 -11.46
C ILE A 74 13.10 -6.05 -11.58
N SER A 75 13.54 -5.57 -12.74
CA SER A 75 14.90 -5.07 -12.98
C SER A 75 15.25 -3.80 -12.19
N GLU A 76 14.25 -3.13 -11.59
CA GLU A 76 14.47 -1.96 -10.74
C GLU A 76 14.84 -2.35 -9.30
N ILE A 77 14.55 -3.59 -8.89
CA ILE A 77 14.91 -4.13 -7.58
C ILE A 77 16.38 -4.55 -7.61
N ARG A 78 17.14 -4.15 -6.60
CA ARG A 78 18.57 -4.45 -6.45
C ARG A 78 18.83 -5.69 -5.62
#